data_AF-A0AAE0RSL9-F1
#
_entry.id   AF-A0AAE0RSL9-F1
#
_cell.length_a   1.000
_cell.length_b   1.000
_cell.length_c   1.000
_cell.angle_alpha   90.00
_cell.angle_beta   90.00
_cell.angle_gamma   90.00
#
_symmetry.space_group_name_H-M   'P 1'
#
loop_
_entity.id
_entity.type
_entity.pdbx_description
1 polymer ?
#
loop_
_entity_poly.entity_id
_entity_poly.type
_entity_poly.pdbx_seq_one_letter_code
_entity_poly.pdbx_strand_id
1 'polypeptide(L)'
;MDGNILESEYIEREILESEYIEMDILDSDYIDGDILESEYIEREILESENFEGNILESECMDGDILESEYMEGDILESDYIESDIFGSKYKDGTYLEKSEYMEGDLLESDYIEGDILGSEYMDGDILESEYVDGTFWKVSIWKGHCGM
;
A
#
# COMPACT_ATOMS: atom_id res chain seq x y z
N MET A 1 21.76 -4.73 6.24
CA MET A 1 21.90 -3.65 7.24
C MET A 1 21.48 -2.40 6.51
N ASP A 2 20.18 -2.22 6.36
CA ASP A 2 19.49 -0.93 6.32
C ASP A 2 18.04 -1.31 6.59
N GLY A 3 17.76 -1.39 7.90
CA GLY A 3 16.46 -1.70 8.46
C GLY A 3 16.11 -0.55 9.40
N ASN A 4 15.09 0.22 9.04
CA ASN A 4 14.60 1.33 9.87
C ASN A 4 13.44 0.83 10.75
N ILE A 5 13.35 1.39 11.96
CA ILE A 5 12.28 1.11 12.94
C ILE A 5 12.09 2.37 13.77
N LEU A 6 10.93 2.99 13.67
CA LEU A 6 10.55 4.19 14.39
C LEU A 6 9.18 4.02 15.06
N GLU A 7 9.18 4.14 16.39
CA GLU A 7 7.99 4.05 17.26
C GLU A 7 7.77 5.43 17.93
N SER A 8 6.57 6.01 17.80
CA SER A 8 6.23 7.35 18.34
C SER A 8 4.76 7.46 18.76
N GLU A 9 4.38 8.52 19.48
CA GLU A 9 2.95 8.90 19.61
C GLU A 9 2.50 9.74 18.40
N TYR A 10 3.44 10.40 17.72
CA TYR A 10 3.21 11.30 16.58
C TYR A 10 4.42 11.29 15.65
N ILE A 11 4.18 11.12 14.35
CA ILE A 11 5.17 11.34 13.30
C ILE A 11 4.64 12.47 12.41
N GLU A 12 5.32 13.61 12.43
CA GLU A 12 5.12 14.71 11.48
C GLU A 12 6.28 14.67 10.48
N ARG A 13 6.06 14.12 9.29
CA ARG A 13 6.99 14.11 8.14
C ARG A 13 8.25 13.25 8.32
N GLU A 14 8.12 11.94 8.17
CA GLU A 14 9.25 11.07 7.78
C GLU A 14 9.59 11.26 6.29
N ILE A 15 10.84 10.99 5.91
CA ILE A 15 11.32 10.84 4.53
C ILE A 15 12.54 9.90 4.57
N LEU A 16 12.42 8.70 3.98
CA LEU A 16 13.50 7.74 3.81
C LEU A 16 13.75 7.45 2.31
N GLU A 17 14.99 7.68 1.86
CA GLU A 17 15.46 7.51 0.48
C GLU A 17 16.68 6.57 0.47
N SER A 18 16.62 5.45 -0.26
CA SER A 18 17.70 4.44 -0.32
C SER A 18 17.74 3.68 -1.64
N GLU A 19 18.91 3.19 -2.09
CA GLU A 19 18.97 2.23 -3.23
C GLU A 19 18.36 0.86 -2.88
N TYR A 20 18.31 0.47 -1.60
CA TYR A 20 17.74 -0.80 -1.13
C TYR A 20 17.24 -0.67 0.31
N ILE A 21 16.07 -1.24 0.61
CA ILE A 21 15.49 -1.28 1.95
C ILE A 21 15.21 -2.75 2.31
N GLU A 22 15.90 -3.25 3.34
CA GLU A 22 15.75 -4.65 3.85
C GLU A 22 14.52 -4.76 4.78
N MET A 23 14.13 -3.64 5.38
CA MET A 23 12.98 -3.49 6.28
C MET A 23 12.75 -1.98 6.53
N ASP A 24 11.50 -1.52 6.49
CA ASP A 24 11.08 -0.36 7.28
C ASP A 24 9.88 -0.72 8.17
N ILE A 25 9.81 -0.10 9.35
CA ILE A 25 8.71 -0.25 10.30
C ILE A 25 8.42 1.11 10.95
N LEU A 26 7.22 1.63 10.72
CA LEU A 26 6.70 2.83 11.37
C LEU A 26 5.44 2.48 12.17
N ASP A 27 5.48 2.76 13.47
CA ASP A 27 4.40 2.49 14.44
C ASP A 27 4.10 3.79 15.21
N SER A 28 2.90 4.34 15.05
CA SER A 28 2.51 5.59 15.70
C SER A 28 1.00 5.80 15.77
N ASP A 29 0.46 6.37 16.86
CA ASP A 29 -0.98 6.71 16.94
C ASP A 29 -1.42 7.65 15.79
N TYR A 30 -0.50 8.49 15.28
CA TYR A 30 -0.73 9.44 14.19
C TYR A 30 0.50 9.58 13.29
N ILE A 31 0.27 9.56 11.96
CA ILE A 31 1.30 9.81 10.93
C ILE A 31 0.75 10.85 9.94
N ASP A 32 1.34 12.06 9.95
CA ASP A 32 1.06 13.19 9.05
C ASP A 32 2.27 13.38 8.12
N GLY A 33 2.14 12.81 6.92
CA GLY A 33 3.18 12.72 5.91
C GLY A 33 4.26 11.67 6.22
N ASP A 34 4.31 10.66 5.37
CA ASP A 34 5.44 9.74 5.22
C ASP A 34 5.82 9.64 3.73
N ILE A 35 7.11 9.46 3.43
CA ILE A 35 7.64 9.33 2.07
C ILE A 35 8.77 8.31 2.06
N LEU A 36 8.52 7.15 1.47
CA LEU A 36 9.50 6.08 1.30
C LEU A 36 9.81 5.89 -0.20
N GLU A 37 11.06 6.15 -0.61
CA GLU A 37 11.52 6.08 -2.01
C GLU A 37 12.73 5.12 -2.14
N SER A 38 12.62 4.05 -2.96
CA SER A 38 13.74 3.11 -3.16
C SER A 38 13.75 2.35 -4.49
N GLU A 39 14.91 1.91 -5.01
CA GLU A 39 14.92 0.97 -6.15
C GLU A 39 14.36 -0.43 -5.77
N TYR A 40 14.44 -0.84 -4.50
CA TYR A 40 13.89 -2.12 -4.03
C TYR A 40 13.55 -2.12 -2.54
N ILE A 41 12.33 -2.56 -2.21
CA ILE A 41 11.83 -2.73 -0.84
C ILE A 41 11.56 -4.21 -0.58
N GLU A 42 12.25 -4.81 0.41
CA GLU A 42 12.05 -6.21 0.82
C GLU A 42 10.90 -6.36 1.85
N ARG A 43 10.54 -5.26 2.52
CA ARG A 43 9.43 -5.16 3.48
C ARG A 43 9.22 -3.73 3.97
N GLU A 44 8.00 -3.24 3.88
CA GLU A 44 7.47 -2.13 4.68
C GLU A 44 6.38 -2.62 5.64
N ILE A 45 6.31 -2.03 6.84
CA ILE A 45 5.17 -2.14 7.75
C ILE A 45 4.86 -0.74 8.29
N LEU A 46 3.73 -0.15 7.91
CA LEU A 46 3.20 1.05 8.54
C LEU A 46 1.92 0.69 9.34
N GLU A 47 1.97 0.86 10.66
CA GLU A 47 0.82 0.70 11.56
C GLU A 47 0.48 2.05 12.22
N SER A 48 -0.78 2.49 12.13
CA SER A 48 -1.22 3.75 12.77
C SER A 48 -2.71 3.76 13.11
N GLU A 49 -3.18 4.56 14.09
CA GLU A 49 -4.64 4.81 14.16
C GLU A 49 -5.10 5.70 12.99
N ASN A 50 -4.26 6.65 12.54
CA ASN A 50 -4.58 7.64 11.52
C ASN A 50 -3.39 7.94 10.58
N PHE A 51 -3.61 7.78 9.29
CA PHE A 51 -2.70 8.15 8.20
C PHE A 51 -3.24 9.36 7.43
N GLU A 52 -2.42 10.41 7.28
CA GLU A 52 -2.72 11.56 6.40
C GLU A 52 -1.53 11.78 5.44
N GLY A 53 -1.70 11.38 4.17
CA GLY A 53 -0.85 11.73 3.04
C GLY A 53 0.50 11.01 2.94
N ASN A 54 0.50 9.66 2.93
CA ASN A 54 1.72 8.87 2.74
C ASN A 54 2.00 8.57 1.26
N ILE A 55 3.28 8.43 0.91
CA ILE A 55 3.73 8.12 -0.45
C ILE A 55 4.80 7.02 -0.39
N LEU A 56 4.51 5.88 -1.03
CA LEU A 56 5.44 4.79 -1.25
C LEU A 56 5.78 4.69 -2.75
N GLU A 57 7.07 4.79 -3.12
CA GLU A 57 7.53 4.70 -4.51
C GLU A 57 8.74 3.73 -4.64
N SER A 58 8.63 2.69 -5.47
CA SER A 58 9.75 1.78 -5.74
C SER A 58 9.74 1.07 -7.09
N GLU A 59 10.88 0.66 -7.66
CA GLU A 59 10.85 -0.22 -8.85
C GLU A 59 10.30 -1.63 -8.51
N CYS A 60 10.41 -2.11 -7.26
CA CYS A 60 9.98 -3.45 -6.87
C CYS A 60 9.76 -3.63 -5.35
N MET A 61 8.63 -4.22 -4.96
CA MET A 61 8.18 -4.46 -3.59
C MET A 61 7.95 -5.97 -3.33
N ASP A 62 8.64 -6.53 -2.33
CA ASP A 62 8.54 -7.93 -1.85
C ASP A 62 7.77 -8.02 -0.51
N GLY A 63 6.72 -7.19 -0.42
CA GLY A 63 5.58 -7.37 0.48
C GLY A 63 5.45 -6.32 1.57
N ASP A 64 4.45 -5.45 1.38
CA ASP A 64 4.19 -4.28 2.22
C ASP A 64 2.86 -4.40 2.99
N ILE A 65 2.83 -3.86 4.21
CA ILE A 65 1.66 -3.93 5.11
C ILE A 65 1.31 -2.54 5.62
N LEU A 66 0.14 -2.02 5.21
CA LEU A 66 -0.43 -0.78 5.74
C LEU A 66 -1.74 -1.09 6.50
N GLU A 67 -1.73 -0.91 7.82
CA GLU A 67 -2.93 -1.07 8.67
C GLU A 67 -3.28 0.22 9.43
N SER A 68 -4.55 0.65 9.36
CA SER A 68 -5.06 1.74 10.22
C SER A 68 -6.55 1.74 10.54
N GLU A 69 -7.00 2.65 11.42
CA GLU A 69 -8.44 2.95 11.50
C GLU A 69 -8.87 3.91 10.38
N TYR A 70 -8.03 4.90 10.06
CA TYR A 70 -8.29 5.94 9.05
C TYR A 70 -7.08 6.14 8.11
N MET A 71 -7.35 6.20 6.80
CA MET A 71 -6.41 6.55 5.73
C MET A 71 -6.97 7.73 4.92
N GLU A 72 -6.22 8.82 4.76
CA GLU A 72 -6.55 9.93 3.86
C GLU A 72 -5.37 10.24 2.91
N GLY A 73 -5.59 10.03 1.60
CA GLY A 73 -4.72 10.58 0.56
C GLY A 73 -3.45 9.78 0.20
N ASP A 74 -3.38 8.50 0.54
CA ASP A 74 -2.20 7.65 0.34
C ASP A 74 -1.98 7.19 -1.12
N ILE A 75 -0.71 7.09 -1.52
CA ILE A 75 -0.27 6.72 -2.89
C ILE A 75 0.79 5.61 -2.82
N LEU A 76 0.67 4.62 -3.71
CA LEU A 76 1.61 3.50 -3.82
C LEU A 76 1.97 3.23 -5.30
N GLU A 77 3.18 3.60 -5.72
CA GLU A 77 3.63 3.43 -7.09
C GLU A 77 4.82 2.46 -7.16
N SER A 78 4.62 1.30 -7.79
CA SER A 78 5.73 0.39 -8.12
C SER A 78 5.53 -0.33 -9.43
N ASP A 79 6.59 -0.72 -10.14
CA ASP A 79 6.46 -1.53 -11.35
C ASP A 79 6.07 -3.00 -11.03
N TYR A 80 6.51 -3.54 -9.87
CA TYR A 80 6.31 -4.93 -9.45
C TYR A 80 5.97 -5.05 -7.95
N ILE A 81 4.86 -5.72 -7.63
CA ILE A 81 4.39 -6.04 -6.28
C ILE A 81 4.23 -7.56 -6.15
N GLU A 82 4.80 -8.20 -5.11
CA GLU A 82 4.70 -9.66 -4.88
C GLU A 82 3.77 -10.10 -3.70
N SER A 83 3.39 -9.22 -2.74
CA SER A 83 2.44 -9.59 -1.66
C SER A 83 2.04 -8.42 -0.74
N ASP A 84 1.05 -7.60 -1.11
CA ASP A 84 0.67 -6.44 -0.27
C ASP A 84 -0.64 -6.59 0.52
N ILE A 85 -0.72 -5.94 1.68
CA ILE A 85 -1.89 -5.94 2.58
C ILE A 85 -2.26 -4.51 2.99
N PHE A 86 -3.47 -4.08 2.61
CA PHE A 86 -4.04 -2.77 2.96
C PHE A 86 -5.33 -2.95 3.77
N GLY A 87 -5.25 -2.70 5.07
CA GLY A 87 -6.39 -2.76 5.98
C GLY A 87 -6.75 -1.38 6.52
N SER A 88 -7.98 -0.91 6.31
CA SER A 88 -8.48 0.24 7.09
C SER A 88 -9.99 0.25 7.29
N LYS A 89 -10.50 0.80 8.39
CA LYS A 89 -11.97 0.94 8.55
C LYS A 89 -12.53 2.00 7.60
N TYR A 90 -11.77 3.07 7.38
CA TYR A 90 -12.14 4.19 6.52
C TYR A 90 -10.95 4.57 5.64
N LYS A 91 -11.17 4.62 4.33
CA LYS A 91 -10.20 5.09 3.34
C LYS A 91 -10.85 6.21 2.52
N ASP A 92 -10.26 7.40 2.54
CA ASP A 92 -10.65 8.55 1.72
C ASP A 92 -9.47 8.97 0.82
N GLY A 93 -9.76 9.42 -0.39
CA GLY A 93 -8.77 9.91 -1.35
C GLY A 93 -8.47 8.93 -2.50
N THR A 94 -7.42 9.25 -3.25
CA THR A 94 -7.10 8.54 -4.50
C THR A 94 -6.03 7.50 -4.24
N TYR A 95 -6.44 6.25 -4.03
CA TYR A 95 -5.52 5.12 -3.96
C TYR A 95 -5.01 4.79 -5.37
N LEU A 96 -3.97 5.51 -5.78
CA LEU A 96 -3.18 5.21 -6.97
C LEU A 96 -2.25 4.05 -6.64
N GLU A 97 -2.70 2.85 -6.93
CA GLU A 97 -1.86 1.66 -7.06
C GLU A 97 -1.59 1.43 -8.55
N LYS A 98 -0.37 1.71 -9.00
CA LYS A 98 -0.04 1.76 -10.43
C LYS A 98 1.16 0.89 -10.79
N SER A 99 0.97 -0.43 -10.80
CA SER A 99 1.99 -1.39 -11.23
C SER A 99 1.80 -2.00 -12.62
N GLU A 100 2.91 -2.46 -13.20
CA GLU A 100 2.84 -3.37 -14.35
C GLU A 100 2.37 -4.75 -13.86
N TYR A 101 2.95 -5.25 -12.77
CA TYR A 101 2.68 -6.59 -12.22
C TYR A 101 2.40 -6.56 -10.72
N MET A 102 1.54 -7.49 -10.31
CA MET A 102 0.94 -7.56 -8.98
C MET A 102 0.54 -9.02 -8.69
N GLU A 103 1.06 -9.58 -7.61
CA GLU A 103 0.74 -10.93 -7.11
C GLU A 103 0.33 -10.82 -5.63
N GLY A 104 -0.73 -11.51 -5.22
CA GLY A 104 -1.00 -11.81 -3.80
C GLY A 104 -1.70 -10.76 -2.93
N ASP A 105 -2.33 -9.72 -3.47
CA ASP A 105 -2.78 -8.55 -2.69
C ASP A 105 -4.11 -8.74 -1.94
N LEU A 106 -4.22 -8.06 -0.80
CA LEU A 106 -5.43 -7.99 0.02
C LEU A 106 -5.76 -6.54 0.36
N LEU A 107 -6.95 -6.06 -0.04
CA LEU A 107 -7.51 -4.80 0.44
C LEU A 107 -8.83 -5.05 1.18
N GLU A 108 -8.86 -4.76 2.47
CA GLU A 108 -10.02 -4.91 3.37
C GLU A 108 -10.42 -3.55 3.95
N SER A 109 -11.65 -3.10 3.71
CA SER A 109 -12.15 -1.85 4.30
C SER A 109 -13.67 -1.75 4.45
N ASP A 110 -14.18 -1.28 5.60
CA ASP A 110 -15.62 -1.05 5.76
C ASP A 110 -16.13 0.03 4.78
N TYR A 111 -15.35 1.09 4.55
CA TYR A 111 -15.73 2.27 3.76
C TYR A 111 -14.58 2.82 2.91
N ILE A 112 -14.80 2.88 1.59
CA ILE A 112 -13.88 3.52 0.64
C ILE A 112 -14.59 4.68 -0.09
N GLU A 113 -14.04 5.89 0.03
CA GLU A 113 -14.42 7.06 -0.77
C GLU A 113 -13.23 7.47 -1.66
N GLY A 114 -13.43 7.51 -2.98
CA GLY A 114 -12.38 7.85 -3.95
C GLY A 114 -12.04 6.76 -4.97
N ASP A 115 -11.01 7.03 -5.78
CA ASP A 115 -10.64 6.17 -6.91
C ASP A 115 -9.60 5.12 -6.49
N ILE A 116 -9.86 3.86 -6.84
CA ILE A 116 -8.91 2.75 -6.74
C ILE A 116 -8.42 2.42 -8.15
N LEU A 117 -7.11 2.52 -8.36
CA LEU A 117 -6.44 2.01 -9.55
C LEU A 117 -5.90 0.60 -9.30
N GLY A 118 -5.40 -0.06 -10.34
CA GLY A 118 -4.78 -1.38 -10.23
C GLY A 118 -3.95 -1.70 -11.46
N SER A 119 -3.21 -2.80 -11.39
CA SER A 119 -2.12 -3.14 -12.32
C SER A 119 -2.54 -3.61 -13.72
N GLU A 120 -1.59 -3.66 -14.67
CA GLU A 120 -1.82 -4.34 -15.96
C GLU A 120 -2.00 -5.86 -15.81
N TYR A 121 -1.29 -6.48 -14.86
CA TYR A 121 -1.32 -7.93 -14.59
C TYR A 121 -1.47 -8.21 -13.08
N MET A 122 -2.56 -8.90 -12.73
CA MET A 122 -2.99 -9.24 -11.37
C MET A 122 -3.15 -10.77 -11.25
N ASP A 123 -2.56 -11.40 -10.22
CA ASP A 123 -2.83 -12.79 -9.82
C ASP A 123 -2.90 -12.95 -8.29
N GLY A 124 -4.09 -13.16 -7.73
CA GLY A 124 -4.30 -13.48 -6.32
C GLY A 124 -5.13 -12.47 -5.52
N ASP A 125 -5.41 -11.31 -6.11
CA ASP A 125 -6.05 -10.15 -5.50
C ASP A 125 -7.45 -10.41 -4.89
N ILE A 126 -7.60 -9.96 -3.64
CA ILE A 126 -8.85 -9.98 -2.86
C ILE A 126 -9.21 -8.55 -2.45
N LEU A 127 -10.43 -8.12 -2.79
CA LEU A 127 -11.00 -6.85 -2.38
C LEU A 127 -12.29 -7.09 -1.59
N GLU A 128 -12.33 -6.71 -0.32
CA GLU A 128 -13.52 -6.82 0.55
C GLU A 128 -13.90 -5.44 1.11
N SER A 129 -15.15 -5.02 0.87
CA SER A 129 -15.70 -3.80 1.46
C SER A 129 -17.23 -3.80 1.61
N GLU A 130 -17.74 -3.13 2.64
CA GLU A 130 -19.19 -2.92 2.81
C GLU A 130 -19.70 -1.78 1.92
N TYR A 131 -18.91 -0.71 1.74
CA TYR A 131 -19.29 0.50 1.01
C TYR A 131 -18.15 1.06 0.15
N VAL A 132 -18.46 1.44 -1.10
CA VAL A 132 -17.55 2.12 -2.03
C VAL A 132 -18.29 3.26 -2.73
N ASP A 133 -17.74 4.48 -2.70
CA ASP A 133 -18.19 5.63 -3.50
C ASP A 133 -17.01 6.26 -4.25
N GLY A 134 -16.89 5.96 -5.54
CA GLY A 134 -15.76 6.38 -6.37
C GLY A 134 -15.65 5.58 -7.67
N THR A 135 -14.54 5.70 -8.41
CA THR A 135 -14.32 4.93 -9.65
C THR A 135 -13.25 3.86 -9.50
N PHE A 136 -13.67 2.61 -9.74
CA PHE A 136 -12.80 1.44 -9.71
C PHE A 136 -12.30 1.11 -11.12
N TRP A 137 -10.98 1.24 -11.36
CA TRP A 137 -10.37 1.01 -12.67
C TRP A 137 -9.57 -0.30 -12.73
N LYS A 138 -10.27 -1.45 -12.73
CA LYS A 138 -9.60 -2.74 -12.97
C LYS A 138 -9.14 -2.87 -14.43
N VAL A 139 -7.83 -2.91 -14.66
CA VAL A 139 -7.26 -3.47 -15.90
C VAL A 139 -7.30 -5.01 -15.83
N SER A 140 -7.19 -5.69 -16.98
CA SER A 140 -7.68 -7.08 -17.14
C SER A 140 -7.23 -7.74 -18.43
N ILE A 141 -6.91 -9.05 -18.52
CA ILE A 141 -6.75 -10.17 -17.55
C ILE A 141 -5.83 -11.18 -18.26
N TRP A 142 -4.95 -11.90 -17.56
CA TRP A 142 -4.45 -13.19 -18.07
C TRP A 142 -5.11 -14.39 -17.37
N LYS A 143 -5.53 -15.39 -18.14
CA LYS A 143 -6.18 -16.60 -17.60
C LYS A 143 -5.16 -17.72 -17.41
N GLY A 144 -4.61 -17.85 -16.20
CA GLY A 144 -3.97 -19.07 -15.73
C GLY A 144 -4.96 -20.23 -15.68
N HIS A 145 -4.86 -21.17 -16.62
CA HIS A 145 -5.65 -22.41 -16.59
C HIS A 145 -4.94 -23.43 -15.70
N CYS A 146 -5.43 -23.67 -14.48
CA CYS A 146 -5.01 -24.81 -13.66
C CYS A 146 -6.25 -25.62 -13.26
N GLY A 147 -6.35 -26.87 -13.73
CA GLY A 147 -7.61 -27.61 -13.73
C GLY A 147 -7.61 -28.87 -12.87
N MET A 148 -8.83 -29.31 -12.54
CA MET A 148 -9.29 -30.69 -12.71
C MET A 148 -10.68 -30.70 -13.35
#